data_AF-A0A1J1IEE9-F1
#
_entry.id   AF-A0A1J1IEE9-F1
#
_cell.length_a   1.000
_cell.length_b   1.000
_cell.length_c   1.000
_cell.angle_alpha   90.00
_cell.angle_beta   90.00
_cell.angle_gamma   90.00
#
_symmetry.space_group_name_H-M   'P 1'
#
loop_
_entity.id
_entity.type
_entity.pdbx_description
1 polymer ?
#
loop_
_entity_poly.entity_id
_entity_poly.type
_entity_poly.pdbx_seq_one_letter_code
_entity_poly.pdbx_strand_id
1 'polypeptide(L)'
;MYSLFEGKFNVRHIFQSPNNIDRCHIDECFNMYFHGEMVMGWNCPHCKAPRDAIKKLDISKLPPVLVIHLKRFYADPYMNCTYRKKTIYVDFPLTDMKMMPYVVRTGKNNGSDLQHIYRLYAVSNHYGSTESGYFTHHC
;
A
#
# COMPACT_ATOMS: atom_id res chain seq x y z
N MET A 1 -27.68 -11.57 -10.14
CA MET A 1 -26.88 -12.21 -11.20
C MET A 1 -26.10 -11.13 -11.95
N TYR A 2 -25.00 -10.66 -11.37
CA TYR A 2 -23.95 -9.97 -12.12
C TYR A 2 -22.64 -10.60 -11.69
N SER A 3 -22.10 -11.39 -12.60
CA SER A 3 -20.86 -12.15 -12.46
C SER A 3 -19.70 -11.16 -12.45
N LEU A 4 -19.13 -10.91 -11.27
CA LEU A 4 -17.84 -10.23 -11.16
C LEU A 4 -16.79 -11.22 -11.67
N PHE A 5 -16.28 -10.95 -12.87
CA PHE A 5 -15.16 -11.67 -13.46
C PHE A 5 -14.01 -11.74 -12.46
N GLU A 6 -13.71 -12.97 -12.01
CA GLU A 6 -12.47 -13.33 -11.34
C GLU A 6 -11.29 -13.21 -12.31
N GLY A 7 -10.87 -11.97 -12.58
CA GLY A 7 -9.50 -11.69 -12.99
C GLY A 7 -8.61 -11.75 -11.76
N LYS A 8 -7.97 -12.91 -11.53
CA LYS A 8 -7.04 -13.16 -10.42
C LYS A 8 -5.93 -12.11 -10.36
N PHE A 9 -6.12 -11.01 -9.64
CA PHE A 9 -5.05 -10.22 -9.03
C PHE A 9 -5.49 -9.80 -7.63
N ASN A 10 -4.95 -10.52 -6.66
CA ASN A 10 -5.25 -10.44 -5.24
C ASN A 10 -4.54 -9.23 -4.63
N VAL A 11 -5.11 -8.02 -4.76
CA VAL A 11 -4.54 -6.82 -4.12
C VAL A 11 -5.10 -6.67 -2.71
N ARG A 12 -4.77 -7.62 -1.83
CA ARG A 12 -4.87 -7.45 -0.37
C ARG A 12 -3.55 -6.92 0.12
N HIS A 13 -3.29 -5.62 -0.04
CA HIS A 13 -2.01 -5.06 0.36
C HIS A 13 -2.16 -3.78 1.18
N ILE A 14 -1.18 -3.61 2.05
CA ILE A 14 -1.35 -3.33 3.47
C ILE A 14 -0.32 -2.23 3.78
N PHE A 15 -0.77 -1.00 4.02
CA PHE A 15 0.14 0.10 4.38
C PHE A 15 0.40 0.12 5.89
N GLN A 16 1.67 0.14 6.30
CA GLN A 16 2.10 0.32 7.69
C GLN A 16 2.75 1.69 7.84
N SER A 17 2.51 2.36 8.97
CA SER A 17 3.08 3.67 9.31
C SER A 17 4.39 3.56 10.08
N PRO A 18 5.31 4.54 9.94
CA PRO A 18 6.51 4.62 10.75
C PRO A 18 6.21 5.39 12.04
N ASN A 19 6.56 4.79 13.19
CA ASN A 19 6.76 5.46 14.49
C ASN A 19 5.54 6.07 15.23
N ASN A 20 5.78 6.37 16.51
CA ASN A 20 4.83 6.81 17.55
C ASN A 20 4.45 8.30 17.39
N ILE A 21 4.03 8.68 16.17
CA ILE A 21 3.59 10.02 15.81
C ILE A 21 2.11 9.89 15.43
N ASP A 22 1.26 10.76 15.98
CA ASP A 22 -0.19 10.67 15.75
C ASP A 22 -0.60 10.99 14.30
N ARG A 23 0.35 11.39 13.43
CA ARG A 23 0.12 11.73 12.02
C ARG A 23 1.30 11.28 11.14
N CYS A 24 1.03 10.89 9.90
CA CYS A 24 2.04 10.69 8.86
C CYS A 24 1.49 11.07 7.48
N HIS A 25 2.35 11.33 6.49
CA HIS A 25 1.89 11.54 5.11
C HIS A 25 1.71 10.21 4.36
N ILE A 26 0.78 10.14 3.39
CA ILE A 26 0.55 8.92 2.58
C ILE A 26 1.79 8.51 1.79
N ASP A 27 2.63 9.47 1.39
CA ASP A 27 3.87 9.20 0.67
C ASP A 27 4.86 8.41 1.53
N GLU A 28 4.87 8.61 2.85
CA GLU A 28 5.69 7.80 3.76
C GLU A 28 5.22 6.34 3.75
N CYS A 29 3.90 6.15 3.75
CA CYS A 29 3.29 4.82 3.64
C CYS A 29 3.64 4.14 2.31
N PHE A 30 3.59 4.87 1.19
CA PHE A 30 4.02 4.35 -0.11
C PHE A 30 5.51 4.01 -0.10
N ASN A 31 6.35 4.93 0.37
CA ASN A 31 7.79 4.72 0.45
C ASN A 31 8.12 3.46 1.24
N MET A 32 7.51 3.25 2.41
CA MET A 32 7.68 2.03 3.20
C MET A 32 7.21 0.78 2.46
N TYR A 33 6.06 0.85 1.79
CA TYR A 33 5.50 -0.29 1.08
C TYR A 33 6.34 -0.70 -0.14
N PHE A 34 6.96 0.26 -0.83
CA PHE A 34 7.76 0.04 -2.03
C PHE A 34 9.29 0.01 -1.80
N HIS A 35 9.78 0.30 -0.57
CA HIS A 35 11.22 0.42 -0.26
C HIS A 35 12.04 -0.83 -0.60
N GLY A 36 11.40 -2.00 -0.55
CA GLY A 36 12.07 -3.29 -0.63
C GLY A 36 12.68 -3.70 0.69
N GLU A 37 12.73 -5.01 0.91
CA GLU A 37 13.30 -5.63 2.10
C GLU A 37 14.49 -6.51 1.70
N MET A 38 15.53 -6.51 2.54
CA MET A 38 16.66 -7.42 2.36
C MET A 38 16.27 -8.81 2.86
N VAL A 39 16.45 -9.79 1.99
CA VAL A 39 16.24 -11.21 2.27
C VAL A 39 17.61 -11.87 2.29
N MET A 40 18.07 -12.23 3.49
CA MET A 40 19.35 -12.90 3.69
C MET A 40 19.24 -14.38 3.31
N GLY A 41 20.27 -14.92 2.66
CA GLY A 41 20.33 -16.36 2.36
C GLY A 41 19.31 -16.85 1.32
N TRP A 42 18.85 -15.98 0.42
CA TRP A 42 18.03 -16.39 -0.72
C TRP A 42 18.80 -17.33 -1.65
N ASN A 43 18.22 -18.48 -1.98
CA ASN A 43 18.83 -19.46 -2.86
C ASN A 43 18.76 -19.02 -4.32
N CYS A 44 19.88 -18.51 -4.83
CA CYS A 44 19.94 -18.04 -6.22
C CYS A 44 19.90 -19.22 -7.21
N PRO A 45 18.94 -19.28 -8.13
CA PRO A 45 18.81 -20.40 -9.08
C PRO A 45 19.96 -20.43 -10.10
N HIS A 46 20.62 -19.29 -10.36
CA HIS A 46 21.77 -19.21 -11.24
C HIS A 46 23.08 -19.58 -10.53
N CYS A 47 23.31 -19.03 -9.33
CA CYS A 47 24.54 -19.28 -8.58
C CYS A 47 24.55 -20.61 -7.83
N LYS A 48 23.38 -21.24 -7.62
CA LYS A 48 23.18 -22.47 -6.82
C LYS A 48 23.74 -22.36 -5.39
N ALA A 49 23.70 -21.15 -4.82
CA ALA A 49 24.21 -20.86 -3.48
C ALA A 49 23.37 -19.76 -2.79
N PRO A 50 23.35 -19.71 -1.44
CA PRO A 50 22.70 -18.63 -0.70
C PRO A 50 23.34 -17.27 -0.99
N ARG A 51 22.51 -16.27 -1.26
CA ARG A 51 22.90 -14.88 -1.51
C ARG A 51 21.88 -13.95 -0.87
N ASP A 52 22.33 -12.78 -0.46
CA ASP A 52 21.40 -11.75 -0.01
C ASP A 52 20.75 -11.11 -1.24
N ALA A 53 19.43 -10.90 -1.17
CA ALA A 53 18.64 -10.37 -2.26
C ALA A 53 17.70 -9.27 -1.75
N ILE A 54 17.37 -8.30 -2.61
CA ILE A 54 16.33 -7.32 -2.30
C ILE A 54 15.02 -7.80 -2.90
N LYS A 55 14.03 -8.01 -2.04
CA LYS A 55 12.66 -8.30 -2.46
C LYS A 55 11.86 -7.01 -2.35
N LYS A 56 11.41 -6.49 -3.49
CA LYS A 56 10.59 -5.28 -3.55
C LYS A 56 9.34 -5.50 -4.36
N LEU A 57 8.40 -4.57 -4.21
CA LEU A 57 7.18 -4.50 -4.99
C LEU A 57 7.29 -3.27 -5.89
N ASP A 58 6.74 -3.36 -7.09
CA ASP A 58 6.58 -2.25 -8.02
C ASP A 58 5.23 -2.42 -8.74
N ILE A 59 4.63 -1.31 -9.16
CA ILE A 59 3.38 -1.31 -9.92
C ILE A 59 3.70 -1.53 -11.40
N SER A 60 3.19 -2.61 -12.00
CA SER A 60 3.41 -2.87 -13.43
C SER A 60 2.55 -2.00 -14.33
N LYS A 61 1.31 -1.71 -13.92
CA LYS A 61 0.35 -0.88 -14.64
C LYS A 61 -0.60 -0.21 -13.66
N LEU A 62 -0.84 1.09 -13.88
CA LEU A 62 -1.76 1.87 -13.07
C LEU A 62 -3.21 1.75 -13.58
N PRO A 63 -4.20 1.52 -12.68
CA PRO A 63 -5.61 1.43 -13.06
C PRO A 63 -6.23 2.83 -13.21
N PRO A 64 -7.31 2.99 -13.99
CA PRO A 64 -8.01 4.29 -14.09
C PRO A 64 -8.60 4.77 -12.76
N VAL A 65 -8.92 3.84 -11.85
CA VAL A 65 -9.35 4.12 -10.48
C VAL A 65 -8.43 3.38 -9.51
N LEU A 66 -7.73 4.12 -8.66
CA LEU A 66 -6.82 3.57 -7.66
C LEU A 66 -7.49 3.52 -6.29
N VAL A 67 -7.55 2.32 -5.70
CA VAL A 67 -8.08 2.10 -4.36
C VAL A 67 -6.93 1.83 -3.40
N ILE A 68 -6.87 2.59 -2.31
CA ILE A 68 -5.82 2.50 -1.28
C ILE A 68 -6.47 2.04 0.03
N HIS A 69 -5.96 0.94 0.59
CA HIS A 69 -6.42 0.42 1.88
C HIS A 69 -5.28 0.47 2.91
N LEU A 70 -5.41 1.37 3.89
CA LEU A 70 -4.47 1.47 5.01
C LEU A 70 -4.64 0.26 5.96
N LYS A 71 -3.56 -0.48 6.27
CA LYS A 71 -3.63 -1.55 7.28
C LYS A 71 -3.62 -0.95 8.67
N ARG A 72 -4.81 -0.57 9.13
CA ARG A 72 -5.01 -0.03 10.46
C ARG A 72 -5.09 -1.11 11.53
N PHE A 73 -5.43 -2.35 11.18
CA PHE A 73 -5.56 -3.44 12.15
C PHE A 73 -4.32 -4.34 12.15
N TYR A 74 -3.77 -4.58 13.34
CA TYR A 74 -2.59 -5.42 13.53
C TYR A 74 -2.73 -6.25 14.81
N ALA A 75 -2.14 -7.45 14.80
CA ALA A 75 -1.92 -8.21 16.01
C ALA A 75 -0.67 -7.66 16.70
N ASP A 76 -0.79 -7.27 17.96
CA ASP A 76 0.31 -6.73 18.75
C ASP A 76 1.10 -7.88 19.39
N PRO A 77 2.33 -8.19 18.91
CA PRO A 77 3.08 -9.34 19.39
C PRO A 77 3.55 -9.16 20.85
N TYR A 78 3.56 -7.92 21.35
CA TYR A 78 3.96 -7.61 22.72
C TYR A 78 2.79 -7.69 23.72
N MET A 79 1.56 -7.77 23.22
CA MET A 79 0.32 -7.79 24.01
C MET A 79 -0.48 -9.06 23.72
N ASN A 80 0.15 -10.23 23.86
CA ASN A 80 -0.49 -11.55 23.64
C ASN A 80 -1.22 -11.68 22.30
N CYS A 81 -0.69 -11.08 21.23
CA CYS A 81 -1.30 -11.07 19.90
C CYS A 81 -2.72 -10.47 19.85
N THR A 82 -3.06 -9.59 20.80
CA THR A 82 -4.34 -8.85 20.77
C THR A 82 -4.42 -7.95 19.54
N TYR A 83 -5.61 -7.90 18.93
CA TYR A 83 -5.83 -7.09 17.74
C TYR A 83 -6.08 -5.62 18.10
N ARG A 84 -5.23 -4.75 17.58
CA ARG A 84 -5.30 -3.30 17.82
C ARG A 84 -5.50 -2.54 16.52
N LYS A 85 -6.08 -1.35 16.64
CA LYS A 85 -6.28 -0.39 15.55
C LYS A 85 -5.29 0.76 15.67
N LYS A 86 -4.57 1.06 14.59
CA LYS A 86 -3.76 2.27 14.41
C LYS A 86 -4.70 3.46 14.17
N THR A 87 -4.74 4.37 15.13
CA THR A 87 -5.57 5.59 15.12
C THR A 87 -4.87 6.81 14.55
N ILE A 88 -3.64 6.65 14.04
CA ILE A 88 -2.87 7.71 13.39
C ILE A 88 -3.69 8.38 12.26
N TYR A 89 -3.53 9.68 12.11
CA TYR A 89 -4.01 10.38 10.94
C TYR A 89 -3.04 10.17 9.78
N VAL A 90 -3.58 9.95 8.59
CA VAL A 90 -2.78 9.90 7.38
C VAL A 90 -3.18 11.08 6.54
N ASP A 91 -2.29 12.05 6.40
CA ASP A 91 -2.50 13.19 5.53
C ASP A 91 -2.24 12.74 4.09
N PHE A 92 -3.11 13.12 3.17
CA PHE A 92 -3.03 12.75 1.75
C PHE A 92 -3.44 13.93 0.87
N PRO A 93 -2.89 14.04 -0.34
CA PRO A 93 -3.20 15.13 -1.23
C PRO A 93 -4.59 14.93 -1.87
N LEU A 94 -5.38 16.00 -1.98
CA LEU A 94 -6.70 15.96 -2.63
C LEU A 94 -6.59 15.92 -4.15
N THR A 95 -5.61 16.63 -4.69
CA THR A 95 -5.21 16.64 -6.10
C THR A 95 -3.74 16.25 -6.19
N ASP A 96 -3.28 15.86 -7.37
CA ASP A 96 -1.85 15.71 -7.63
C ASP A 96 -1.14 14.54 -6.91
N MET A 97 -1.86 13.45 -6.59
CA MET A 97 -1.24 12.24 -6.06
C MET A 97 -0.43 11.53 -7.15
N LYS A 98 0.90 11.62 -7.06
CA LYS A 98 1.84 11.08 -8.06
C LYS A 98 2.19 9.63 -7.75
N MET A 99 1.85 8.72 -8.66
CA MET A 99 2.18 7.29 -8.51
C MET A 99 3.41 6.85 -9.31
N MET A 100 3.95 7.71 -10.18
CA MET A 100 5.11 7.43 -11.02
C MET A 100 6.33 6.86 -10.30
N PRO A 101 6.71 7.32 -9.09
CA PRO A 101 7.87 6.78 -8.38
C PRO A 101 7.78 5.28 -8.08
N TYR A 102 6.56 4.72 -8.08
CA TYR A 102 6.29 3.34 -7.68
C TYR A 102 5.96 2.42 -8.86
N VAL A 103 6.06 2.92 -10.10
CA VAL A 103 5.73 2.18 -11.32
C VAL A 103 7.00 1.64 -12.01
N VAL A 104 6.93 0.41 -12.51
CA VAL A 104 8.02 -0.20 -13.28
C VAL A 104 8.27 0.64 -14.53
N ARG A 105 9.51 1.14 -14.67
CA ARG A 105 9.97 1.83 -15.87
C ARG A 105 10.24 0.81 -16.97
N THR A 106 9.22 0.48 -17.75
CA THR A 106 9.44 -0.22 -19.01
C THR A 106 9.87 0.82 -20.05
N GLY A 107 10.93 0.54 -20.81
CA GLY A 107 11.52 1.48 -21.79
C GLY A 107 10.60 1.88 -22.97
N LYS A 108 9.30 1.60 -22.89
CA LYS A 108 8.25 1.94 -23.87
C LYS A 108 7.27 3.01 -23.36
N ASN A 109 7.50 3.61 -22.19
CA ASN A 109 6.64 4.66 -21.66
C ASN A 109 6.92 5.99 -22.39
N ASN A 110 6.46 6.10 -23.64
CA ASN A 110 6.42 7.33 -24.43
C ASN A 110 5.21 8.23 -24.07
N GLY A 111 4.49 7.93 -22.98
CA GLY A 111 3.31 8.66 -22.53
C GLY A 111 3.68 9.68 -21.45
N SER A 112 3.25 10.92 -21.65
CA SER A 112 3.48 12.07 -20.75
C SER A 112 3.28 11.74 -19.27
N ASP A 113 4.21 12.17 -18.41
CA ASP A 113 4.19 12.02 -16.95
C ASP A 113 2.87 12.44 -16.27
N LEU A 114 2.02 13.21 -16.97
CA LEU A 114 0.69 13.64 -16.54
C LEU A 114 -0.35 12.50 -16.42
N GLN A 115 -0.16 11.35 -17.08
CA GLN A 115 -1.17 10.27 -17.11
C GLN A 115 -1.28 9.48 -15.78
N HIS A 116 -0.40 9.76 -14.82
CA HIS A 116 -0.25 8.96 -13.60
C HIS A 116 -0.44 9.80 -12.32
N ILE A 117 -1.17 10.91 -12.48
CA ILE A 117 -1.57 11.82 -11.41
C ILE A 117 -3.03 11.53 -11.07
N TYR A 118 -3.30 11.26 -9.79
CA TYR A 118 -4.64 10.95 -9.31
C TYR A 118 -5.20 12.11 -8.49
N ARG A 119 -6.52 12.30 -8.59
CA ARG A 119 -7.31 13.14 -7.70
C ARG A 119 -8.11 12.25 -6.77
N LEU A 120 -8.17 12.63 -5.49
CA LEU A 120 -9.02 11.97 -4.52
C LEU A 120 -10.48 12.11 -4.93
N TYR A 121 -11.17 10.97 -4.97
CA TYR A 121 -12.59 10.92 -5.29
C TYR A 121 -13.46 10.60 -4.07
N ALA A 122 -12.99 9.72 -3.17
CA ALA A 122 -13.74 9.36 -1.97
C ALA A 122 -12.83 8.83 -0.87
N VAL A 123 -13.30 8.92 0.37
CA VAL A 123 -12.65 8.37 1.56
C VAL A 123 -13.67 7.62 2.40
N SER A 124 -13.31 6.41 2.86
CA SER A 124 -14.07 5.67 3.86
C SER A 124 -13.29 5.62 5.18
N ASN A 125 -13.86 6.21 6.23
CA ASN A 125 -13.24 6.29 7.55
C ASN A 125 -13.94 5.33 8.51
N HIS A 126 -13.15 4.54 9.23
CA HIS A 126 -13.64 3.71 10.32
C HIS A 126 -13.44 4.41 11.67
N TYR A 127 -14.49 4.52 12.46
CA TYR A 127 -14.48 4.99 13.86
C TYR A 127 -14.81 3.84 14.80
N GLY A 128 -14.19 3.82 15.98
CA GLY A 128 -14.31 2.69 16.93
C GLY A 128 -13.06 1.83 17.03
N SER A 129 -13.19 0.70 17.74
CA SER A 129 -12.13 -0.24 18.09
C SER A 129 -11.96 -1.34 17.02
N THR A 130 -11.24 -2.42 17.32
CA THR A 130 -11.17 -3.60 16.45
C THR A 130 -12.45 -4.45 16.50
N GLU A 131 -13.22 -4.35 17.58
CA GLU A 131 -14.37 -5.22 17.86
C GLU A 131 -15.71 -4.55 17.53
N SER A 132 -15.76 -3.22 17.55
CA SER A 132 -16.97 -2.45 17.27
C SER A 132 -16.63 -1.10 16.64
N GLY A 133 -17.55 -0.58 15.83
CA GLY A 133 -17.35 0.69 15.15
C GLY A 133 -18.41 1.01 14.11
N TYR A 134 -18.18 2.10 13.38
CA TYR A 134 -19.00 2.53 12.26
C TYR A 134 -18.14 3.15 11.16
N PHE A 135 -18.67 3.15 9.95
CA PHE A 135 -18.01 3.73 8.78
C PHE A 135 -18.71 5.02 8.35
N THR A 136 -17.91 6.01 7.97
CA THR A 136 -18.38 7.22 7.30
C THR A 136 -17.74 7.31 5.93
N HIS A 137 -18.43 7.95 4.98
CA HIS A 137 -17.98 8.08 3.61
C HIS A 137 -18.04 9.56 3.22
N HIS A 138 -16.98 10.03 2.58
CA HIS A 138 -16.88 11.38 2.02
C HIS A 138 -16.58 11.24 0.54
N CYS A 139 -17.33 11.94 -0.31
CA CYS A 139 -17.22 11.92 -1.77
C CYS A 139 -17.26 13.35 -2.31
#